data_AF-A0A2V6LUX3-F1
#
_entry.id   AF-A0A2V6LUX3-F1
#
_cell.length_a   1.000
_cell.length_b   1.000
_cell.length_c   1.000
_cell.angle_alpha   90.00
_cell.angle_beta   90.00
_cell.angle_gamma   90.00
#
_symmetry.space_group_name_H-M   'P 1'
#
loop_
_entity.id
_entity.type
_entity.pdbx_description
1 polymer ?
#
loop_
_entity_poly.entity_id
_entity_poly.type
_entity_poly.pdbx_seq_one_letter_code
_entity_poly.pdbx_strand_id
1 'polypeptide(L)'
;TGAGITLTVTAVDAYGNTVSVPSFTWTTSVGRVDVASDGRTASFFAGDMGGSGKITVSGGGQSKDIPVSVTESSLPLSRQATSATSLLFLVVAILAIAASVFMFVRYRDTRRELEEMRKGGSGEK
;
A
#
# COMPACT_ATOMS: atom_id res chain seq x y z
N THR A 1 4.58 -12.00 7.07
CA THR A 1 6.04 -11.77 7.04
C THR A 1 6.63 -12.45 5.84
N GLY A 2 7.13 -11.68 4.87
CA GLY A 2 7.89 -12.19 3.73
C GLY A 2 9.12 -13.02 4.15
N ALA A 3 9.66 -13.78 3.20
CA ALA A 3 10.82 -14.64 3.44
C ALA A 3 12.01 -13.83 4.00
N GLY A 4 12.74 -14.45 4.93
CA GLY A 4 13.96 -13.91 5.51
C GLY A 4 15.20 -14.64 5.03
N ILE A 5 16.36 -13.99 5.18
CA ILE A 5 17.66 -14.59 4.88
C ILE A 5 18.61 -14.38 6.06
N THR A 6 19.58 -15.28 6.20
CA THR A 6 20.68 -15.11 7.17
C THR A 6 21.92 -14.61 6.44
N LEU A 7 22.55 -13.59 7.01
CA LEU A 7 23.75 -12.93 6.51
C LEU A 7 24.88 -13.16 7.50
N THR A 8 26.10 -13.32 6.99
CA THR A 8 27.32 -13.40 7.80
C THR A 8 28.35 -12.42 7.25
N VAL A 9 29.07 -11.74 8.14
CA VAL A 9 30.17 -10.83 7.78
C VAL A 9 31.51 -11.38 8.27
N THR A 10 32.50 -11.31 7.39
CA THR A 10 33.91 -11.60 7.70
C THR A 10 34.73 -10.42 7.22
N ALA A 11 35.57 -9.86 8.09
CA ALA A 11 36.57 -8.87 7.69
C ALA A 11 37.84 -9.59 7.23
N VAL A 12 38.37 -9.16 6.08
CA VAL A 12 39.61 -9.70 5.51
C VAL A 12 40.59 -8.58 5.20
N ASP A 13 41.89 -8.86 5.29
CA ASP A 13 42.93 -7.96 4.83
C ASP A 13 43.08 -7.98 3.29
N ALA A 14 44.03 -7.21 2.76
CA ALA A 14 44.31 -7.13 1.33
C ALA A 14 44.81 -8.46 0.72
N TYR A 15 45.23 -9.42 1.55
CA TYR A 15 45.72 -10.73 1.15
C TYR A 15 44.65 -11.83 1.34
N GLY A 16 43.46 -11.48 1.81
CA GLY A 16 42.35 -12.41 2.07
C GLY A 16 42.40 -13.11 3.43
N ASN A 17 43.32 -12.73 4.32
CA ASN A 17 43.36 -13.29 5.67
C ASN A 17 42.25 -12.68 6.53
N THR A 18 41.61 -13.50 7.37
CA THR A 18 40.58 -12.98 8.30
C THR A 18 41.22 -12.08 9.36
N VAL A 19 40.64 -10.89 9.55
CA VAL A 19 41.07 -9.93 10.58
C VAL A 19 40.00 -9.74 11.64
N SER A 20 40.42 -9.53 12.88
CA SER A 20 39.51 -9.28 13.99
C SER A 20 39.03 -7.83 13.98
N VAL A 21 37.71 -7.65 13.97
CA VAL A 21 37.05 -6.35 14.11
C VAL A 21 36.25 -6.36 15.43
N PRO A 22 36.37 -5.33 16.30
CA PRO A 22 35.74 -5.32 17.62
C PRO A 22 34.22 -5.45 17.59
N SER A 23 33.57 -4.84 16.59
CA SER A 23 32.12 -4.85 16.45
C SER A 23 31.71 -4.56 15.01
N PHE A 24 30.61 -5.15 14.58
CA PHE A 24 29.91 -4.77 13.36
C PHE A 24 28.58 -4.10 13.71
N THR A 25 28.23 -3.09 12.94
CA THR A 25 26.92 -2.44 13.00
C THR A 25 26.14 -2.79 11.74
N TRP A 26 24.86 -3.11 11.92
CA TRP A 26 23.95 -3.47 10.85
C TRP A 26 22.79 -2.50 10.83
N THR A 27 22.45 -1.98 9.65
CA THR A 27 21.25 -1.17 9.44
C THR A 27 20.56 -1.61 8.15
N THR A 28 19.28 -1.25 8.02
CA THR A 28 18.54 -1.48 6.78
C THR A 28 17.56 -0.35 6.50
N SER A 29 17.34 -0.06 5.23
CA SER A 29 16.34 0.91 4.77
C SER A 29 14.99 0.27 4.41
N VAL A 30 14.90 -1.07 4.44
CA VAL A 30 13.70 -1.85 4.12
C VAL A 30 13.62 -3.04 5.05
N GLY A 31 12.42 -3.43 5.48
CA GLY A 31 12.27 -4.58 6.37
C GLY A 31 12.92 -4.36 7.75
N ARG A 32 13.42 -5.45 8.34
CA ARG A 32 14.09 -5.47 9.65
C ARG A 32 15.33 -6.34 9.59
N VAL A 33 16.35 -5.96 10.35
CA VAL A 33 17.53 -6.77 10.62
C VAL A 33 17.64 -7.03 12.12
N ASP A 34 17.76 -8.29 12.51
CA ASP A 34 18.02 -8.72 13.88
C ASP A 34 19.43 -9.31 13.96
N VAL A 35 20.29 -8.67 14.74
CA VAL A 35 21.71 -9.02 14.85
C VAL A 35 21.89 -10.07 15.96
N ALA A 36 22.63 -11.13 15.68
CA ALA A 36 22.98 -12.15 16.66
C ALA A 36 23.95 -11.59 17.71
N SER A 37 24.08 -12.28 18.84
CA SER A 37 24.95 -11.87 19.94
C SER A 37 26.44 -11.83 19.58
N ASP A 38 26.84 -12.54 18.51
CA ASP A 38 28.21 -12.50 17.99
C ASP A 38 28.52 -11.23 17.16
N GLY A 39 27.49 -10.45 16.82
CA GLY A 39 27.57 -9.27 15.96
C GLY A 39 27.91 -9.57 14.49
N ARG A 40 28.25 -10.81 14.14
CA ARG A 40 28.73 -11.21 12.82
C ARG A 40 27.65 -11.86 11.97
N THR A 41 26.63 -12.41 12.61
CA THR A 41 25.47 -12.96 11.92
C THR A 41 24.26 -12.04 12.13
N ALA A 42 23.47 -11.88 11.06
CA ALA A 42 22.25 -11.10 11.11
C ALA A 42 21.13 -11.80 10.34
N SER A 43 19.93 -11.80 10.89
CA SER A 43 18.72 -12.28 10.22
C SER A 43 17.98 -11.09 9.63
N PHE A 44 17.77 -11.12 8.32
CA PHE A 44 16.99 -10.13 7.60
C PHE A 44 15.56 -10.64 7.36
N PHE A 45 14.57 -9.76 7.50
CA PHE A 45 13.17 -10.03 7.24
C PHE A 45 12.58 -8.97 6.31
N ALA A 46 12.08 -9.38 5.15
CA ALA A 46 11.65 -8.50 4.06
C ALA A 46 10.38 -7.67 4.35
N GLY A 47 9.64 -7.97 5.42
CA GLY A 47 8.32 -7.38 5.68
C GLY A 47 7.27 -7.85 4.67
N ASP A 48 6.13 -7.14 4.61
CA ASP A 48 5.01 -7.48 3.70
C ASP A 48 4.80 -6.41 2.60
N MET A 49 5.51 -5.26 2.69
CA MET A 49 5.51 -4.23 1.66
C MET A 49 6.69 -4.43 0.69
N GLY A 50 6.40 -4.36 -0.60
CA GLY A 50 7.40 -4.43 -1.65
C GLY A 50 8.09 -3.10 -1.85
N GLY A 51 9.27 -3.18 -2.45
CA GLY A 51 10.12 -2.04 -2.69
C GLY A 51 11.59 -2.43 -2.78
N SER A 52 12.43 -1.43 -3.00
CA SER A 52 13.88 -1.58 -3.00
C SER A 52 14.50 -0.85 -1.82
N GLY A 53 15.59 -1.39 -1.31
CA GLY A 53 16.36 -0.81 -0.23
C GLY A 53 17.73 -1.46 -0.14
N LYS A 54 18.39 -1.29 1.00
CA LYS A 54 19.68 -1.91 1.25
C LYS A 54 19.85 -2.32 2.70
N ILE A 55 20.75 -3.27 2.89
CA ILE A 55 21.32 -3.60 4.19
C ILE A 55 22.74 -3.04 4.19
N THR A 56 23.10 -2.27 5.20
CA THR A 56 24.43 -1.72 5.37
C THR A 56 25.10 -2.40 6.55
N VAL A 57 26.30 -2.95 6.34
CA VAL A 57 27.16 -3.48 7.39
C VAL A 57 28.42 -2.63 7.49
N SER A 58 28.77 -2.19 8.69
CA SER A 58 29.97 -1.39 8.95
C SER A 58 30.79 -1.93 10.11
N GLY A 59 32.12 -1.80 10.00
CA GLY A 59 33.06 -2.28 11.01
C GLY A 59 34.50 -1.97 10.60
N GLY A 60 35.37 -1.66 11.57
CA GLY A 60 36.79 -1.39 11.30
C GLY A 60 37.05 -0.20 10.35
N GLY A 61 36.15 0.79 10.34
CA GLY A 61 36.22 1.93 9.42
C GLY A 61 35.75 1.65 7.99
N GLN A 62 35.31 0.42 7.69
CA GLN A 62 34.76 0.02 6.39
C GLN A 62 33.23 -0.07 6.44
N SER A 63 32.59 0.09 5.28
CA SER A 63 31.15 -0.08 5.12
C SER A 63 30.84 -0.78 3.79
N LYS A 64 29.83 -1.66 3.80
CA LYS A 64 29.31 -2.31 2.60
C LYS A 64 27.79 -2.32 2.57
N ASP A 65 27.27 -2.04 1.38
CA ASP A 65 25.85 -2.04 1.07
C ASP A 65 25.49 -3.29 0.27
N ILE A 66 24.46 -3.99 0.72
CA ILE A 66 23.85 -5.13 0.04
C ILE A 66 22.49 -4.67 -0.48
N PRO A 67 22.29 -4.57 -1.80
CA PRO A 67 21.01 -4.17 -2.36
C PRO A 67 19.95 -5.25 -2.09
N VAL A 68 18.74 -4.82 -1.71
CA VAL A 68 17.60 -5.69 -1.44
C VAL A 68 16.41 -5.25 -2.28
N SER A 69 15.74 -6.20 -2.91
CA SER A 69 14.47 -6.01 -3.60
C SER A 69 13.43 -6.96 -3.01
N VAL A 70 12.33 -6.40 -2.50
CA VAL A 70 11.22 -7.15 -1.92
C VAL A 70 10.07 -7.14 -2.91
N THR A 71 9.62 -8.32 -3.31
CA THR A 71 8.46 -8.50 -4.19
C THR A 71 7.24 -8.89 -3.36
N GLU A 72 6.15 -8.12 -3.49
CA GLU A 72 4.87 -8.44 -2.83
C GLU A 72 4.24 -9.68 -3.47
N SER A 73 3.65 -10.55 -2.64
CA SER A 73 3.01 -11.78 -3.11
C SER A 73 1.51 -11.66 -3.45
N SER A 74 0.91 -10.46 -3.52
CA SER A 74 -0.51 -10.35 -3.89
C SER A 74 -0.92 -9.07 -4.60
N LEU A 75 -1.94 -9.21 -5.46
CA LEU A 75 -2.48 -8.25 -6.43
C LEU A 75 -2.79 -6.85 -5.85
N PRO A 76 -2.53 -5.76 -6.61
CA PRO A 76 -2.64 -4.38 -6.15
C PRO A 76 -4.09 -3.86 -6.13
N LEU A 77 -5.07 -4.61 -5.61
CA LEU A 77 -6.46 -4.10 -5.55
C LEU A 77 -6.63 -2.95 -4.53
N SER A 78 -5.77 -2.86 -3.52
CA SER A 78 -5.91 -1.87 -2.43
C SER A 78 -5.32 -0.50 -2.75
N ARG A 79 -4.52 -0.35 -3.82
CA ARG A 79 -3.85 0.93 -4.13
C ARG A 79 -4.65 1.88 -5.03
N GLN A 80 -5.84 1.49 -5.51
CA GLN A 80 -6.60 2.29 -6.48
C GLN A 80 -7.77 3.12 -5.91
N ALA A 81 -8.01 3.15 -4.59
CA ALA A 81 -9.26 3.73 -4.06
C ALA A 81 -9.10 4.87 -3.05
N THR A 82 -7.98 5.60 -3.01
CA THR A 82 -7.84 6.82 -2.17
C THR A 82 -7.19 7.99 -2.91
N SER A 83 -7.39 8.12 -4.22
CA SER A 83 -7.12 9.40 -4.88
C SER A 83 -8.29 10.35 -4.63
N ALA A 84 -8.03 11.62 -4.35
CA ALA A 84 -9.07 12.65 -4.16
C ALA A 84 -10.08 12.71 -5.31
N THR A 85 -9.64 12.39 -6.54
CA THR A 85 -10.51 12.25 -7.71
C THR A 85 -11.50 11.08 -7.59
N SER A 86 -11.11 9.95 -7.00
CA SER A 86 -12.00 8.79 -6.81
C SER A 86 -13.11 9.10 -5.78
N LEU A 87 -12.78 9.83 -4.71
CA LEU A 87 -13.75 10.35 -3.75
C LEU A 87 -14.73 11.34 -4.40
N LEU A 88 -14.23 12.25 -5.25
CA LEU A 88 -15.08 13.19 -5.99
C LEU A 88 -16.06 12.45 -6.91
N PHE A 89 -15.58 11.46 -7.67
CA PHE A 89 -16.46 10.65 -8.54
C PHE A 89 -17.50 9.86 -7.74
N LEU A 90 -17.15 9.32 -6.57
CA LEU A 90 -18.08 8.64 -5.68
C LEU A 90 -19.19 9.58 -5.19
N VAL A 91 -18.83 10.77 -4.73
CA VAL A 91 -19.79 11.78 -4.26
C VAL A 91 -20.71 12.24 -5.40
N VAL A 92 -20.16 12.51 -6.58
CA VAL A 92 -20.94 12.88 -7.77
C VAL A 92 -21.90 11.77 -8.17
N ALA A 93 -21.47 10.50 -8.14
CA ALA A 93 -22.33 9.37 -8.45
C ALA A 93 -23.50 9.24 -7.45
N ILE A 94 -23.25 9.40 -6.15
CA ILE A 94 -24.30 9.37 -5.11
C ILE A 94 -25.29 10.51 -5.33
N LEU A 95 -24.82 11.74 -5.60
CA LEU A 95 -25.69 12.89 -5.86
C LEU A 95 -26.53 12.71 -7.13
N ALA A 96 -25.94 12.17 -8.20
CA ALA A 96 -26.66 11.88 -9.44
C ALA A 96 -27.77 10.84 -9.23
N ILE A 97 -27.50 9.78 -8.45
CA ILE A 97 -28.49 8.77 -8.10
C ILE A 97 -29.62 9.39 -7.27
N ALA A 98 -29.28 10.18 -6.24
CA ALA A 98 -30.27 10.84 -5.40
C ALA A 98 -31.17 11.80 -6.20
N ALA A 99 -30.58 12.60 -7.08
CA ALA A 99 -31.32 13.50 -7.98
C ALA A 99 -32.22 12.71 -8.94
N SER A 100 -31.74 11.59 -9.50
CA SER A 100 -32.52 10.74 -10.40
C SER A 100 -33.73 10.12 -9.68
N VAL A 101 -33.55 9.62 -8.46
CA VAL A 101 -34.63 9.07 -7.63
C VAL A 101 -35.63 10.16 -7.26
N PHE A 102 -35.16 11.33 -6.83
CA PHE A 102 -36.02 12.45 -6.48
C PHE A 102 -36.87 12.93 -7.67
N MET A 103 -36.24 13.11 -8.83
CA MET A 103 -36.93 13.45 -10.07
C MET A 103 -37.95 12.38 -10.46
N PHE A 104 -37.62 11.10 -10.30
CA PHE A 104 -38.54 10.02 -10.60
C PHE A 104 -39.77 10.02 -9.68
N VAL A 105 -39.60 10.30 -8.38
CA VAL A 105 -40.73 10.46 -7.44
C VAL A 105 -41.60 11.64 -7.83
N ARG A 106 -40.99 12.81 -8.05
CA ARG A 106 -41.72 14.02 -8.47
C ARG A 106 -42.47 13.85 -9.79
N TYR A 107 -41.85 13.19 -10.77
CA TYR A 107 -42.47 12.89 -12.05
C TYR A 107 -43.73 12.02 -11.89
N ARG A 108 -43.73 11.08 -10.94
CA ARG A 108 -44.91 10.25 -10.66
C ARG A 108 -46.05 11.05 -10.04
N ASP A 109 -45.75 12.00 -9.15
CA ASP A 109 -46.77 12.82 -8.50
C ASP A 109 -47.45 13.74 -9.52
N THR A 110 -46.69 14.45 -10.35
CA THR A 110 -47.24 15.33 -11.39
C THR A 110 -48.04 14.54 -12.44
N ARG A 111 -47.63 13.32 -12.77
CA ARG A 111 -48.40 12.47 -13.69
C ARG A 111 -49.75 12.05 -13.11
N ARG A 112 -49.83 11.77 -11.81
CA ARG A 112 -51.08 11.44 -11.13
C ARG A 112 -52.04 12.63 -11.12
N GLU A 113 -51.54 13.82 -10.79
CA GLU A 113 -52.34 15.05 -10.82
C GLU A 113 -52.90 15.34 -12.23
N LEU A 114 -52.09 15.18 -13.27
CA LEU A 114 -52.54 15.35 -14.66
C LEU A 114 -53.58 14.30 -15.08
N GLU A 115 -53.47 13.06 -14.60
CA GLU A 115 -54.46 12.02 -14.87
C GLU A 115 -55.79 12.26 -14.12
N GLU A 116 -55.73 12.78 -12.89
CA GLU A 116 -56.90 13.19 -12.11
C GLU A 116 -57.59 14.40 -12.74
N MET A 117 -56.85 15.40 -13.21
CA MET A 117 -57.39 16.54 -13.94
C MET A 117 -58.02 16.11 -15.29
N ARG A 118 -57.38 15.19 -16.02
CA ARG A 118 -57.93 14.62 -17.26
C ARG A 118 -59.21 13.81 -17.03
N LYS A 119 -59.31 13.11 -15.91
CA LYS A 119 -60.50 12.33 -15.55
C LYS A 119 -61.63 13.22 -15.02
N GLY A 120 -61.31 14.28 -14.27
CA GLY A 120 -62.26 15.27 -13.78
C GLY A 120 -62.87 16.14 -14.89
N GLY A 121 -62.08 16.50 -15.92
CA GLY A 121 -62.55 17.30 -17.05
C GLY A 121 -63.43 16.56 -18.07
N SER A 122 -63.55 15.23 -17.99
CA SER A 122 -64.41 14.43 -18.87
C SER A 122 -65.81 14.17 -18.28
N GLY A 123 -66.11 14.71 -17.09
CA GLY A 123 -67.34 14.45 -16.34
C GLY A 123 -68.42 15.52 -16.41
N GLU A 124 -68.19 16.66 -17.07
CA GLU A 124 -69.16 17.75 -17.15
C GLU A 124 -69.61 17.97 -18.60
N LYS A 125 -70.91 17.76 -18.84
CA LYS A 125 -71.61 17.91 -20.11
C LYS A 125 -71.84 19.37 -20.45
#